data_AF-A0A921LNL2-F1
#
_entry.id   AF-A0A921LNL2-F1
#
_cell.length_a   1.000
_cell.length_b   1.000
_cell.length_c   1.000
_cell.angle_alpha   90.00
_cell.angle_beta   90.00
_cell.angle_gamma   90.00
#
_symmetry.space_group_name_H-M   'P 1'
#
loop_
_entity.id
_entity.type
_entity.pdbx_description
1 polymer ?
#
loop_
_entity_poly.entity_id
_entity_poly.type
_entity_poly.pdbx_seq_one_letter_code
_entity_poly.pdbx_strand_id
1 'polypeptide(L)'
;APMMFTKERTLTRWVRAEAASGEFRTSKDLTEAFTQLKEVFLADMGATHAGNNPQLMAEGRELADAVIEIARTKMPVHTADLAVNGADLAQIITNGAETGTFLKYLLERVRCGNLPNERAALLEAAKHRQQKTSAKAKF
;
A
#
# COMPACT_ATOMS: atom_id res chain seq x y z
N ALA A 1 -12.46 -2.37 -21.07
CA ALA A 1 -12.60 -3.84 -20.97
C ALA A 1 -12.62 -4.26 -19.50
N PRO A 2 -13.65 -4.96 -19.00
CA PRO A 2 -13.78 -5.38 -17.59
C PRO A 2 -12.65 -6.30 -17.12
N MET A 3 -12.01 -7.05 -18.03
CA MET A 3 -10.92 -7.99 -17.71
C MET A 3 -9.64 -7.33 -17.20
N MET A 4 -9.29 -6.13 -17.70
CA MET A 4 -8.14 -5.35 -17.21
C MET A 4 -8.37 -4.86 -15.76
N PHE A 5 -9.61 -4.47 -15.45
CA PHE A 5 -10.01 -3.99 -14.13
C PHE A 5 -10.01 -5.13 -13.08
N THR A 6 -10.34 -6.35 -13.49
CA THR A 6 -10.29 -7.55 -12.62
C THR A 6 -8.86 -7.94 -12.26
N LYS A 7 -7.90 -7.78 -13.19
CA LYS A 7 -6.48 -8.00 -12.93
C LYS A 7 -5.95 -7.01 -11.89
N GLU A 8 -6.17 -5.70 -12.07
CA GLU A 8 -5.69 -4.68 -11.11
C GLU A 8 -6.24 -4.89 -9.69
N ARG A 9 -7.54 -5.19 -9.55
CA ARG A 9 -8.15 -5.48 -8.23
C ARG A 9 -7.53 -6.70 -7.55
N THR A 10 -7.25 -7.75 -8.32
CA THR A 10 -6.63 -8.98 -7.80
C THR A 10 -5.21 -8.71 -7.33
N LEU A 11 -4.41 -8.02 -8.15
CA LEU A 11 -3.04 -7.64 -7.80
C LEU A 11 -3.03 -6.75 -6.55
N THR A 12 -3.87 -5.72 -6.52
CA THR A 12 -3.98 -4.80 -5.38
C THR A 12 -4.33 -5.54 -4.09
N ARG A 13 -5.25 -6.50 -4.16
CA ARG A 13 -5.62 -7.34 -3.00
C ARG A 13 -4.44 -8.18 -2.52
N TRP A 14 -3.69 -8.79 -3.44
CA TRP A 14 -2.53 -9.61 -3.10
C TRP A 14 -1.40 -8.77 -2.49
N VAL A 15 -1.00 -7.67 -3.14
CA VAL A 15 0.06 -6.78 -2.62
C VAL A 15 -0.32 -6.22 -1.24
N ARG A 16 -1.59 -5.90 -1.01
CA ARG A 16 -2.07 -5.50 0.32
C ARG A 16 -1.86 -6.59 1.37
N ALA A 17 -2.14 -7.84 1.02
CA ALA A 17 -1.97 -8.97 1.92
C ALA A 17 -0.49 -9.17 2.27
N GLU A 18 0.40 -9.07 1.29
CA GLU A 18 1.85 -9.14 1.51
C GLU A 18 2.36 -7.99 2.37
N ALA A 19 1.92 -6.76 2.12
CA ALA A 19 2.24 -5.64 3.00
C ALA A 19 1.75 -5.85 4.46
N ALA A 20 0.79 -6.75 4.69
CA ALA A 20 0.11 -6.96 5.98
C ALA A 20 0.64 -8.17 6.75
N SER A 21 1.44 -9.00 6.08
CA SER A 21 1.90 -10.28 6.61
C SER A 21 2.81 -10.12 7.82
N GLY A 22 3.50 -8.99 7.94
CA GLY A 22 4.52 -8.73 8.95
C GLY A 22 5.93 -9.11 8.51
N GLU A 23 6.11 -9.63 7.29
CA GLU A 23 7.41 -10.00 6.73
C GLU A 23 8.27 -8.78 6.35
N PHE A 24 7.62 -7.68 5.98
CA PHE A 24 8.29 -6.46 5.51
C PHE A 24 8.29 -5.37 6.57
N ARG A 25 9.37 -4.58 6.63
CA ARG A 25 9.49 -3.44 7.56
C ARG A 25 9.05 -2.13 6.93
N THR A 26 9.26 -1.96 5.62
CA THR A 26 8.94 -0.74 4.86
C THR A 26 8.37 -1.06 3.49
N SER A 27 7.69 -0.09 2.87
CA SER A 27 7.23 -0.21 1.48
C SER A 27 8.40 -0.38 0.49
N LYS A 28 9.58 0.14 0.83
CA LYS A 28 10.81 -0.09 0.07
C LYS A 28 11.21 -1.57 0.08
N ASP A 29 11.18 -2.23 1.24
CA ASP A 29 11.52 -3.65 1.36
C ASP A 29 10.54 -4.52 0.56
N LEU A 30 9.24 -4.20 0.65
CA LEU A 30 8.19 -4.88 -0.13
C LEU A 30 8.43 -4.71 -1.65
N THR A 31 8.75 -3.50 -2.08
CA THR A 31 9.00 -3.18 -3.50
C THR A 31 10.23 -3.93 -4.01
N GLU A 32 11.29 -4.00 -3.21
CA GLU A 32 12.51 -4.74 -3.54
C GLU A 32 12.23 -6.24 -3.65
N ALA A 33 11.46 -6.82 -2.73
CA ALA A 33 11.09 -8.23 -2.80
C ALA A 33 10.27 -8.57 -4.05
N PHE A 34 9.33 -7.72 -4.46
CA PHE A 34 8.62 -7.92 -5.73
C PHE A 34 9.52 -7.75 -6.96
N THR A 35 10.52 -6.87 -6.88
CA THR A 35 11.52 -6.70 -7.94
C THR A 35 12.34 -7.98 -8.11
N GLN A 36 12.76 -8.60 -7.01
CA GLN A 36 13.45 -9.89 -7.04
C GLN A 36 12.54 -11.03 -7.51
N LEU A 37 11.28 -11.03 -7.08
CA LEU A 37 10.28 -12.01 -7.51
C LEU A 37 10.03 -11.94 -9.02
N LYS A 38 10.03 -10.73 -9.62
CA LYS A 38 9.91 -10.54 -11.07
C LYS A 38 11.00 -11.28 -11.83
N GLU A 39 12.26 -11.17 -11.40
CA GLU A 39 13.39 -11.81 -12.08
C GLU A 39 13.24 -13.34 -12.09
N VAL A 40 12.89 -13.94 -10.94
CA VAL A 40 12.67 -15.39 -10.82
C VAL A 40 11.45 -15.82 -11.63
N PHE A 41 10.35 -15.08 -11.56
CA PHE A 41 9.13 -15.35 -12.32
C PHE A 41 9.38 -15.36 -13.84
N LEU A 42 10.12 -14.37 -14.35
CA LEU A 42 10.45 -14.30 -15.78
C LEU A 42 11.43 -15.41 -16.20
N ALA A 43 12.37 -15.79 -15.33
CA ALA A 43 13.27 -16.92 -15.59
C ALA A 43 12.48 -18.24 -15.68
N ASP A 44 11.57 -18.49 -14.74
CA ASP A 44 10.72 -19.68 -14.73
C ASP A 44 9.81 -19.72 -15.97
N MET A 45 9.15 -18.61 -16.30
CA MET A 45 8.38 -18.50 -17.55
C MET A 45 9.22 -18.81 -18.79
N GLY A 46 10.43 -18.25 -18.87
CA GLY A 46 11.35 -18.46 -19.99
C GLY A 46 11.82 -19.91 -20.13
N ALA A 47 11.87 -20.67 -19.03
CA ALA A 47 12.20 -22.09 -19.03
C ALA A 47 11.03 -23.00 -19.44
N THR A 48 9.81 -22.46 -19.56
CA THR A 48 8.62 -23.19 -20.05
C THR A 48 8.37 -22.93 -21.54
N HIS A 49 7.30 -23.52 -22.08
CA HIS A 49 6.85 -23.20 -23.45
C HIS A 49 6.55 -21.71 -23.66
N ALA A 50 6.28 -20.95 -22.59
CA ALA A 50 6.09 -19.50 -22.68
C ALA A 50 7.33 -18.75 -23.18
N GLY A 51 8.54 -19.28 -22.95
CA GLY A 51 9.78 -18.68 -23.46
C GLY A 51 9.85 -18.57 -24.99
N ASN A 52 9.10 -19.42 -25.70
CA ASN A 52 9.00 -19.38 -27.16
C ASN A 52 7.87 -18.45 -27.67
N ASN A 53 7.15 -17.79 -26.76
CA ASN A 53 6.04 -16.89 -27.08
C ASN A 53 6.37 -15.45 -26.60
N PRO A 54 6.86 -14.57 -27.50
CA PRO A 54 7.24 -13.21 -27.15
C PRO A 54 6.11 -12.37 -26.56
N GLN A 55 4.87 -12.58 -27.02
CA GLN A 55 3.71 -11.86 -26.51
C GLN A 55 3.44 -12.26 -25.05
N LEU A 56 3.46 -13.56 -24.75
CA LEU A 56 3.23 -14.05 -23.39
C LEU A 56 4.33 -13.59 -22.42
N MET A 57 5.58 -13.52 -22.87
CA MET A 57 6.69 -12.96 -22.08
C MET A 57 6.52 -11.46 -21.81
N ALA A 58 6.03 -10.70 -22.80
CA ALA A 58 5.73 -9.28 -22.63
C ALA A 58 4.59 -9.05 -21.62
N GLU A 59 3.50 -9.82 -21.73
CA GLU A 59 2.38 -9.77 -20.79
C GLU A 59 2.81 -10.15 -19.36
N GLY A 60 3.70 -11.14 -19.21
CA GLY A 60 4.29 -11.49 -17.92
C GLY A 60 5.11 -10.35 -17.31
N ARG A 61 5.90 -9.65 -18.13
CA ARG A 61 6.68 -8.48 -17.69
C ARG A 61 5.77 -7.34 -17.24
N GLU A 62 4.75 -7.01 -18.02
CA GLU A 62 3.77 -5.98 -17.67
C GLU A 62 3.03 -6.31 -16.37
N LEU A 63 2.68 -7.59 -16.16
CA LEU A 63 2.04 -8.05 -14.93
C LEU A 63 2.93 -7.82 -13.71
N ALA A 64 4.21 -8.21 -13.80
CA ALA A 64 5.17 -8.04 -12.72
C ALA A 64 5.45 -6.55 -12.44
N ASP A 65 5.56 -5.72 -13.49
CA ASP A 65 5.74 -4.28 -13.35
C ASP A 65 4.55 -3.61 -12.69
N ALA A 66 3.31 -4.04 -12.99
CA ALA A 66 2.12 -3.54 -12.31
C ALA A 66 2.11 -3.86 -10.81
N VAL A 67 2.58 -5.05 -10.42
CA VAL A 67 2.70 -5.44 -9.00
C VAL A 67 3.70 -4.53 -8.26
N ILE A 68 4.87 -4.31 -8.87
CA ILE A 68 5.91 -3.44 -8.31
C ILE A 68 5.40 -2.00 -8.18
N GLU A 69 4.66 -1.50 -9.18
CA GLU A 69 4.05 -0.18 -9.15
C GLU A 69 3.08 -0.02 -7.98
N ILE A 70 2.21 -1.01 -7.78
CA ILE A 70 1.24 -1.01 -6.67
C ILE A 70 1.97 -1.03 -5.32
N ALA A 71 2.98 -1.89 -5.17
CA ALA A 71 3.78 -1.97 -3.94
C ALA A 71 4.43 -0.62 -3.61
N ARG A 72 5.03 0.01 -4.62
CA ARG A 72 5.77 1.27 -4.47
C ARG A 72 4.88 2.46 -4.15
N THR A 73 3.73 2.57 -4.81
CA THR A 73 2.94 3.81 -4.81
C THR A 73 1.68 3.75 -3.96
N LYS A 74 1.12 2.56 -3.74
CA LYS A 74 -0.20 2.39 -3.11
C LYS A 74 -0.17 1.64 -1.78
N MET A 75 0.96 1.02 -1.40
CA MET A 75 1.00 0.06 -0.29
C MET A 75 2.04 0.43 0.77
N PRO A 76 1.74 1.40 1.66
CA PRO A 76 2.55 1.60 2.85
C PRO A 76 2.50 0.35 3.74
N VAL A 77 3.65 -0.07 4.25
CA VAL A 77 3.79 -1.25 5.10
C VAL A 77 3.72 -0.84 6.57
N HIS A 78 4.45 0.21 6.92
CA HIS A 78 4.54 0.74 8.28
C HIS A 78 4.03 2.18 8.35
N THR A 79 3.73 2.67 9.56
CA THR A 79 3.31 4.06 9.77
C THR A 79 4.38 5.08 9.37
N ALA A 80 5.64 4.65 9.30
CA ALA A 80 6.76 5.45 8.80
C ALA A 80 6.70 5.68 7.28
N ASP A 81 5.96 4.86 6.55
CA ASP A 81 5.74 5.02 5.10
C ASP A 81 4.61 6.03 4.78
N LEU A 82 3.94 6.57 5.81
CA LEU A 82 2.91 7.60 5.62
C LEU A 82 3.55 8.95 5.27
N ALA A 83 2.86 9.73 4.44
CA ALA A 83 3.25 11.11 4.12
C ALA A 83 3.00 12.12 5.27
N VAL A 84 2.77 11.62 6.49
CA VAL A 84 2.67 12.38 7.75
C VAL A 84 3.40 11.62 8.85
N ASN A 85 3.91 12.35 9.83
CA ASN A 85 4.51 11.78 11.03
C ASN A 85 3.79 12.25 12.31
N GLY A 86 4.31 11.83 13.47
CA GLY A 86 3.73 12.22 14.77
C GLY A 86 3.76 13.73 15.03
N ALA A 87 4.78 14.45 14.54
CA ALA A 87 4.87 15.90 14.71
C ALA A 87 3.81 16.63 13.88
N ASP A 88 3.52 16.16 12.67
CA ASP A 88 2.41 16.68 11.87
C ASP A 88 1.06 16.51 12.58
N LEU A 89 0.87 15.36 13.24
CA LEU A 89 -0.36 15.06 13.96
C LEU A 89 -0.48 15.75 15.32
N ALA A 90 0.62 16.16 15.94
CA ALA A 90 0.61 16.85 17.23
C ALA A 90 -0.17 18.19 17.20
N GLN A 91 -0.32 18.79 16.01
CA GLN A 91 -1.11 20.01 15.82
C GLN A 91 -2.63 19.75 15.80
N ILE A 92 -3.05 18.49 15.67
CA ILE A 92 -4.45 18.07 15.51
C ILE A 92 -4.91 17.27 16.73
N ILE A 93 -4.06 16.37 17.22
CA ILE A 93 -4.42 15.43 18.30
C ILE A 93 -4.21 16.12 19.64
N THR A 94 -5.28 16.22 20.43
CA THR A 94 -5.24 16.85 21.76
C THR A 94 -4.51 15.99 22.80
N ASN A 95 -4.63 14.66 22.69
CA ASN A 95 -3.98 13.71 23.58
C ASN A 95 -2.82 12.99 22.86
N GLY A 96 -1.59 13.39 23.15
CA GLY A 96 -0.39 12.82 22.50
C GLY A 96 -0.26 11.29 22.60
N ALA A 97 -0.85 10.67 23.62
CA ALA A 97 -0.87 9.21 23.77
C ALA A 97 -1.64 8.49 22.64
N GLU A 98 -2.55 9.18 21.95
CA GLU A 98 -3.37 8.61 20.87
C GLU A 98 -2.69 8.66 19.50
N THR A 99 -1.53 9.34 19.38
CA THR A 99 -0.83 9.54 18.10
C THR A 99 -0.57 8.22 17.36
N GLY A 100 -0.13 7.18 18.08
CA GLY A 100 0.09 5.85 17.49
C GLY A 100 -1.20 5.23 16.93
N THR A 101 -2.33 5.41 17.63
CA THR A 101 -3.65 4.92 17.20
C THR A 101 -4.16 5.69 15.97
N PHE A 102 -3.83 6.97 15.84
CA PHE A 102 -4.11 7.76 14.65
C PHE A 102 -3.29 7.31 13.45
N LEU A 103 -1.98 7.15 13.61
CA LEU A 103 -1.11 6.67 12.54
C LEU A 103 -1.53 5.28 12.04
N LYS A 104 -1.86 4.34 12.94
CA LYS A 104 -2.36 3.01 12.56
C LYS A 104 -3.68 3.07 11.77
N TYR A 105 -4.59 3.97 12.14
CA TYR A 105 -5.83 4.17 11.40
C TYR A 105 -5.61 4.76 10.00
N LEU A 106 -4.73 5.75 9.88
CA LEU A 106 -4.39 6.33 8.59
C LEU A 106 -3.73 5.30 7.69
N LEU A 107 -2.80 4.52 8.23
CA LEU A 107 -2.17 3.40 7.53
C LEU A 107 -3.22 2.45 6.96
N GLU A 108 -4.15 1.98 7.78
CA GLU A 108 -5.20 1.04 7.33
C GLU A 108 -6.11 1.65 6.25
N ARG A 109 -6.48 2.92 6.41
CA ARG A 109 -7.28 3.68 5.43
C ARG A 109 -6.57 3.78 4.08
N VAL A 110 -5.27 4.06 4.08
CA VAL A 110 -4.47 4.16 2.87
C VAL A 110 -4.36 2.79 2.19
N ARG A 111 -4.01 1.75 2.95
CA ARG A 111 -3.85 0.39 2.43
C ARG A 111 -5.13 -0.16 1.83
N CYS A 112 -6.28 0.15 2.44
CA CYS A 112 -7.59 -0.20 1.91
C CYS A 112 -7.96 0.54 0.61
N GLY A 113 -7.19 1.56 0.20
CA GLY A 113 -7.49 2.41 -0.95
C GLY A 113 -8.56 3.46 -0.66
N ASN A 114 -8.94 3.64 0.61
CA ASN A 114 -9.96 4.59 1.02
C ASN A 114 -9.40 6.01 1.24
N LEU A 115 -8.09 6.19 1.16
CA LEU A 115 -7.39 7.45 1.42
C LEU A 115 -6.08 7.47 0.63
N PRO A 116 -5.77 8.52 -0.16
CA PRO A 116 -4.45 8.62 -0.77
C PRO A 116 -3.37 8.89 0.30
N ASN A 117 -2.14 8.41 0.06
CA ASN A 117 -0.99 8.66 0.94
C ASN A 117 -0.40 10.05 0.71
N GLU A 118 -1.22 11.09 0.81
CA GLU A 118 -0.84 12.48 0.58
C GLU A 118 -1.02 13.29 1.85
N ARG A 119 -0.03 14.11 2.17
CA ARG A 119 0.01 14.86 3.45
C ARG A 119 -1.30 15.59 3.74
N ALA A 120 -1.84 16.33 2.77
CA ALA A 120 -3.09 17.08 2.93
C ALA A 120 -4.29 16.16 3.25
N ALA A 121 -4.46 15.09 2.48
CA ALA A 121 -5.56 14.13 2.67
C ALA A 121 -5.48 13.42 4.03
N LEU A 122 -4.26 13.03 4.44
CA LEU A 122 -4.02 12.38 5.74
C LEU A 122 -4.34 13.30 6.91
N LEU A 123 -3.95 14.58 6.84
CA LEU A 123 -4.24 15.56 7.88
C LEU A 123 -5.74 15.86 8.00
N GLU A 124 -6.45 16.01 6.88
CA GLU A 124 -7.90 16.19 6.90
C GLU A 124 -8.62 14.96 7.47
N ALA A 125 -8.20 13.76 7.10
CA ALA A 125 -8.75 12.53 7.67
C ALA A 125 -8.50 12.43 9.19
N ALA A 126 -7.32 12.87 9.66
CA ALA A 126 -7.01 12.94 11.09
C ALA A 126 -7.91 13.95 11.83
N LYS A 127 -8.09 15.17 11.29
CA LYS A 127 -8.99 16.18 11.88
C LYS A 127 -10.42 15.67 12.03
N HIS A 128 -10.97 15.06 10.98
CA HIS A 128 -12.31 14.49 11.02
C HIS A 128 -12.45 13.37 12.06
N ARG A 129 -11.42 12.54 12.23
CA ARG A 129 -11.43 11.51 13.27
C ARG A 129 -11.38 12.12 14.67
N GLN A 130 -10.52 13.11 14.90
CA GLN A 130 -10.42 13.81 16.18
C GLN A 130 -11.76 14.43 16.59
N GLN A 131 -12.43 15.13 15.67
CA GLN A 131 -13.75 15.72 15.91
C GLN A 131 -14.79 14.66 16.32
N LYS A 132 -14.79 13.49 15.68
CA LYS A 132 -15.70 12.38 16.03
C LYS A 132 -15.39 11.79 17.41
N THR A 133 -14.11 11.62 17.76
CA THR A 133 -13.71 11.12 19.08
C THR A 133 -14.07 12.11 20.18
N SER A 134 -13.79 13.41 19.98
CA SER A 134 -14.15 14.46 20.94
C SER A 134 -15.65 14.64 21.10
N ALA A 135 -16.45 14.44 20.05
CA ALA A 135 -17.91 14.49 20.15
C ALA A 135 -18.46 13.31 20.97
N LYS A 136 -17.90 12.11 20.81
CA LYS A 136 -18.30 10.93 21.59
C LYS A 136 -17.93 11.01 23.07
N ALA A 137 -16.86 11.72 23.42
CA ALA A 137 -16.42 11.89 24.81
C ALA A 137 -17.26 12.91 25.61
N LYS A 138 -18.18 13.64 24.96
CA LYS A 138 -19.07 14.63 25.60
C LYS A 138 -20.45 14.06 25.97
N PHE A 139 -20.68 12.78 25.73
CA PHE A 139 -21.86 12.02 26.14
C PHE A 139 -21.43 10.89 27.08
#